data_AF-A0A9C7QG18-F1
#
_entry.id   AF-A0A9C7QG18-F1
#
_cell.length_a   1.000
_cell.length_b   1.000
_cell.length_c   1.000
_cell.angle_alpha   90.00
_cell.angle_beta   90.00
_cell.angle_gamma   90.00
#
_symmetry.space_group_name_H-M   'P 1'
#
loop_
_entity.id
_entity.type
_entity.pdbx_description
1 polymer ?
#
loop_
_entity_poly.entity_id
_entity_poly.type
_entity_poly.pdbx_seq_one_letter_code
_entity_poly.pdbx_strand_id
1 'polypeptide(L)'
;EDILEELVGEIWDESDEVKSPVTVVGNNIFEVYGDVSLNSLRRFLEARDIPADIESEAHTVAGWVLGLFGSIPKSGDVISSGCFTVTVLDAAE
;
A
#
# COMPACT_ATOMS: atom_id res chain seq x y z
N GLU A 1 -11.68 -29.21 2.52
CA GLU A 1 -11.49 -29.06 1.07
C GLU A 1 -10.75 -27.76 0.91
N ASP A 2 -9.44 -27.81 1.07
CA ASP A 2 -8.56 -26.64 0.98
C ASP A 2 -7.69 -26.91 -0.24
N ILE A 3 -8.26 -26.55 -1.38
CA ILE A 3 -7.73 -26.74 -2.72
C ILE A 3 -7.37 -25.33 -3.22
N LEU A 4 -6.07 -25.10 -3.34
CA LEU A 4 -5.39 -24.14 -4.23
C LEU A 4 -5.48 -22.65 -3.88
N GLU A 5 -4.38 -22.14 -3.31
CA GLU A 5 -3.85 -20.83 -3.70
C GLU A 5 -2.41 -21.02 -4.24
N GLU A 6 -2.33 -21.59 -5.44
CA GLU A 6 -1.19 -21.38 -6.33
C GLU A 6 -1.63 -20.35 -7.39
N LEU A 7 -1.23 -19.10 -7.19
CA LEU A 7 -1.25 -18.05 -8.22
C LEU A 7 0.12 -17.38 -8.23
N VAL A 8 1.00 -18.04 -8.99
CA VAL A 8 2.16 -17.51 -9.70
C VAL A 8 2.23 -15.99 -9.70
N GLY A 9 3.09 -15.43 -8.84
CA GLY A 9 3.69 -14.12 -9.04
C GLY A 9 5.09 -14.36 -9.60
N GLU A 10 5.29 -14.09 -10.88
CA GLU A 10 6.55 -14.36 -11.58
C GLU A 10 7.75 -13.72 -10.86
N ILE A 11 8.66 -14.58 -10.41
CA ILE A 11 10.13 -14.45 -10.30
C ILE A 11 10.66 -13.11 -9.78
N TRP A 12 11.03 -13.07 -8.49
CA TRP A 12 12.09 -12.17 -8.02
C TRP A 12 13.22 -12.99 -7.41
N ASP A 13 14.36 -12.89 -8.09
CA ASP A 13 15.62 -13.62 -7.92
C ASP A 13 16.20 -13.47 -6.50
N GLU A 14 16.75 -14.56 -5.95
CA GLU A 14 17.29 -14.71 -4.58
C GLU A 14 18.51 -13.83 -4.25
N SER A 15 18.75 -12.72 -4.95
CA SER A 15 20.00 -11.98 -4.83
C SER A 15 19.87 -10.47 -5.09
N ASP A 16 19.02 -9.77 -4.34
CA ASP A 16 19.22 -8.38 -3.88
C ASP A 16 18.20 -8.15 -2.76
N GLU A 17 18.55 -7.43 -1.68
CA GLU A 17 17.59 -7.03 -0.63
C GLU A 17 16.60 -5.96 -1.15
N VAL A 18 15.94 -6.22 -2.29
CA VAL A 18 14.94 -5.35 -2.89
C VAL A 18 13.68 -5.45 -2.04
N LYS A 19 13.59 -4.56 -1.05
CA LYS A 19 12.33 -4.26 -0.37
C LYS A 19 11.25 -4.00 -1.42
N SER A 20 10.29 -4.92 -1.51
CA SER A 20 9.20 -4.82 -2.49
C SER A 20 8.35 -3.58 -2.18
N PRO A 21 8.12 -2.66 -3.13
CA PRO A 21 7.43 -1.39 -2.88
C PRO A 21 6.01 -1.57 -2.33
N VAL A 22 5.36 -2.69 -2.68
CA VAL A 22 4.08 -3.12 -2.12
C VAL A 22 4.20 -4.60 -1.76
N THR A 23 3.86 -4.95 -0.52
CA THR A 23 3.84 -6.32 -0.01
C THR A 23 2.43 -6.71 0.39
N VAL A 24 1.95 -7.86 -0.08
CA VAL A 24 0.65 -8.41 0.32
C VAL A 24 0.84 -9.17 1.63
N VAL A 25 0.14 -8.75 2.68
CA VAL A 25 0.25 -9.37 4.03
C VAL A 25 -1.03 -10.07 4.47
N GLY A 26 -2.10 -9.97 3.69
CA GLY A 26 -3.35 -10.67 3.93
C GLY A 26 -4.41 -10.37 2.87
N ASN A 27 -5.60 -10.92 3.05
CA ASN A 27 -6.71 -10.69 2.14
C ASN A 27 -7.16 -9.22 2.20
N ASN A 28 -6.92 -8.47 1.13
CA ASN A 28 -7.12 -7.02 1.04
C ASN A 28 -6.28 -6.18 2.05
N ILE A 29 -5.14 -6.72 2.52
CA ILE A 29 -4.21 -6.01 3.42
C ILE A 29 -2.84 -5.94 2.76
N PHE A 30 -2.32 -4.71 2.65
CA PHE A 30 -1.07 -4.42 1.95
C PHE A 30 -0.18 -3.50 2.78
N GLU A 31 1.11 -3.80 2.81
CA GLU A 31 2.14 -2.89 3.28
C GLU A 31 2.71 -2.17 2.08
N VAL A 32 2.75 -0.84 2.14
CA VAL A 32 3.16 0.00 1.02
C VAL A 32 4.19 0.99 1.50
N TYR A 33 5.31 1.09 0.78
CA TYR A 33 6.32 2.09 1.08
C TYR A 33 5.82 3.50 0.74
N GLY A 34 6.22 4.48 1.56
CA GLY A 34 5.79 5.86 1.42
C GLY A 34 6.22 6.53 0.11
N ASP A 35 7.33 6.11 -0.49
CA ASP A 35 7.85 6.62 -1.76
C ASP A 35 7.12 6.07 -2.99
N VAL A 36 6.27 5.05 -2.82
CA VAL A 36 5.46 4.50 -3.92
C VAL A 36 4.58 5.60 -4.51
N SER A 37 4.59 5.72 -5.83
CA SER A 37 3.71 6.68 -6.51
C SER A 37 2.24 6.25 -6.39
N LEU A 38 1.32 7.21 -6.23
CA LEU A 38 -0.11 6.89 -6.20
C LEU A 38 -0.57 6.22 -7.49
N ASN A 39 0.03 6.55 -8.64
CA ASN A 39 -0.27 5.87 -9.89
C ASN A 39 0.13 4.38 -9.86
N SER A 40 1.27 4.04 -9.26
CA SER A 40 1.68 2.65 -9.06
C SER A 40 0.72 1.91 -8.11
N LEU A 41 0.33 2.56 -7.00
CA LEU A 41 -0.63 2.00 -6.06
C LEU A 41 -2.00 1.77 -6.72
N ARG A 42 -2.52 2.74 -7.48
CA ARG A 42 -3.79 2.60 -8.22
C ARG A 42 -3.75 1.39 -9.15
N ARG A 43 -2.72 1.28 -10.00
CA ARG A 43 -2.56 0.13 -10.91
C ARG A 43 -2.50 -1.21 -10.15
N PHE A 44 -1.81 -1.23 -9.02
CA PHE A 44 -1.72 -2.42 -8.17
C PHE A 44 -3.09 -2.85 -7.61
N LEU A 45 -3.91 -1.88 -7.20
CA LEU A 45 -5.27 -2.08 -6.67
C LEU A 45 -6.26 -2.47 -7.78
N GLU A 46 -6.21 -1.79 -8.93
CA GLU A 46 -7.04 -2.08 -10.11
C GLU A 46 -6.79 -3.50 -10.61
N ALA A 47 -5.54 -3.97 -10.61
CA ALA A 47 -5.18 -5.35 -10.98
C ALA A 47 -5.74 -6.41 -10.02
N ARG A 48 -6.31 -6.01 -8.88
CA ARG A 48 -6.93 -6.87 -7.86
C ARG A 48 -8.42 -6.60 -7.69
N ASP A 49 -9.03 -5.88 -8.64
CA ASP A 49 -10.44 -5.47 -8.60
C ASP A 49 -10.80 -4.66 -7.33
N ILE A 50 -9.83 -3.94 -6.75
CA ILE A 50 -10.03 -3.06 -5.60
C ILE A 50 -10.25 -1.63 -6.11
N PRO A 51 -11.36 -0.96 -5.74
CA PRO A 51 -11.62 0.41 -6.18
C PRO A 51 -10.56 1.36 -5.62
N ALA A 52 -9.82 2.02 -6.51
CA ALA A 52 -8.76 2.97 -6.14
C ALA A 52 -9.30 4.40 -5.97
N ASP A 53 -10.28 4.57 -5.07
CA ASP A 53 -10.91 5.85 -4.67
C ASP A 53 -9.95 6.71 -3.82
N ILE A 54 -8.77 6.98 -4.38
CA ILE A 54 -7.76 7.85 -3.80
C ILE A 54 -8.00 9.25 -4.40
N GLU A 55 -8.64 10.14 -3.66
CA GLU A 55 -8.77 11.55 -4.05
C GLU A 55 -7.64 12.36 -3.39
N SER A 56 -6.58 12.65 -4.15
CA SER A 56 -5.42 13.40 -3.64
C SER A 56 -4.65 14.05 -4.78
N GLU A 57 -4.18 15.28 -4.52
CA GLU A 57 -3.23 16.00 -5.38
C GLU A 57 -1.77 15.52 -5.17
N ALA A 58 -1.54 14.64 -4.20
CA ALA A 58 -0.21 14.11 -3.92
C ALA A 58 0.30 13.17 -5.02
N HIS A 59 1.62 13.03 -5.12
CA HIS A 59 2.24 12.12 -6.09
C HIS A 59 2.61 10.75 -5.49
N THR A 60 2.80 10.68 -4.17
CA THR A 60 3.24 9.47 -3.46
C THR A 60 2.28 9.07 -2.35
N VAL A 61 2.38 7.82 -1.90
CA VAL A 61 1.59 7.30 -0.78
C VAL A 61 1.83 8.10 0.48
N ALA A 62 3.09 8.40 0.83
CA ALA A 62 3.39 9.26 1.98
C ALA A 62 2.74 10.64 1.85
N GLY A 63 2.77 11.26 0.67
CA GLY A 63 2.12 12.54 0.43
C GLY A 63 0.60 12.49 0.60
N TRP A 64 -0.03 11.42 0.13
CA TRP A 64 -1.47 11.20 0.33
C TRP A 64 -1.79 11.02 1.82
N VAL A 65 -1.05 10.16 2.52
CA VAL A 65 -1.23 9.91 3.95
C VAL A 65 -1.05 11.20 4.76
N LEU A 66 -0.01 11.98 4.48
CA LEU A 66 0.19 13.31 5.09
C LEU A 66 -1.01 14.24 4.83
N GLY A 67 -1.55 14.24 3.62
CA GLY A 67 -2.75 15.00 3.27
C GLY A 67 -4.00 14.58 4.06
N LEU A 68 -4.15 13.29 4.35
CA LEU A 68 -5.26 12.77 5.18
C LEU A 68 -5.16 13.22 6.64
N PHE A 69 -3.95 13.17 7.21
CA PHE A 69 -3.73 13.57 8.61
C PHE A 69 -3.58 15.08 8.80
N GLY A 70 -3.25 15.84 7.74
CA GLY A 70 -2.97 17.27 7.80
C GLY A 70 -1.68 17.65 8.54
N SER A 71 -0.94 16.66 9.01
CA SER A 71 0.33 16.77 9.75
C SER A 71 1.11 15.46 9.61
N ILE A 72 2.36 15.43 10.11
CA ILE A 72 3.16 14.18 10.12
C ILE A 72 2.52 13.21 11.13
N PRO A 73 1.99 12.06 10.69
CA PRO A 73 1.39 11.09 11.59
C PRO A 73 2.47 10.31 12.35
N LYS A 74 2.05 9.64 13.42
CA LYS A 74 2.92 8.75 14.20
C LYS A 74 2.67 7.30 13.85
N SER A 75 3.68 6.46 14.09
CA SER A 75 3.51 5.01 14.01
C SER A 75 2.37 4.56 14.93
N GLY A 76 1.46 3.75 14.38
CA GLY A 76 0.24 3.29 15.01
C GLY A 76 -0.98 4.18 14.75
N ASP A 77 -0.83 5.36 14.16
CA ASP A 77 -1.98 6.19 13.79
C ASP A 77 -2.79 5.51 12.67
N VAL A 78 -4.12 5.62 12.78
CA VAL A 78 -5.07 5.01 11.85
C VAL A 78 -6.04 6.07 11.35
N ILE A 79 -6.29 6.07 10.04
CA ILE A 79 -7.29 6.93 9.41
C ILE A 79 -8.07 6.17 8.34
N SER A 80 -9.35 6.48 8.20
CA SER A 80 -10.21 5.91 7.16
C SER A 80 -10.41 6.93 6.04
N SER A 81 -10.28 6.49 4.79
CA SER A 81 -10.49 7.30 3.59
C SER A 81 -11.14 6.47 2.50
N GLY A 82 -12.38 6.79 2.14
CA GLY A 82 -13.18 6.00 1.20
C GLY A 82 -13.33 4.55 1.67
N CYS A 83 -12.89 3.62 0.82
CA CYS A 83 -12.87 2.17 1.10
C CYS A 83 -11.60 1.69 1.83
N PHE A 84 -10.64 2.60 2.10
CA PHE A 84 -9.37 2.26 2.73
C PHE A 84 -9.37 2.55 4.23
N THR A 85 -8.74 1.64 4.97
CA THR A 85 -8.24 1.91 6.31
C THR A 85 -6.71 1.96 6.22
N VAL A 86 -6.14 3.14 6.49
CA VAL A 86 -4.71 3.38 6.43
C VAL A 86 -4.16 3.34 7.85
N THR A 87 -3.19 2.47 8.09
CA THR A 87 -2.44 2.40 9.35
C THR A 87 -0.99 2.77 9.08
N VAL A 88 -0.46 3.72 9.84
CA VAL A 88 0.94 4.11 9.75
C VAL A 88 1.76 3.09 10.52
N LEU A 89 2.56 2.28 9.83
CA LEU A 89 3.42 1.28 10.47
C LEU A 89 4.72 1.91 10.97
N ASP A 90 5.29 2.80 10.17
CA ASP A 90 6.51 3.52 10.47
C ASP A 90 6.43 4.93 9.87
N ALA A 91 6.82 5.93 10.67
CA ALA A 91 6.97 7.31 10.24
C ALA A 91 8.24 7.86 10.88
N ALA A 92 9.10 8.49 10.08
CA ALA A 92 10.29 9.17 10.60
C ALA A 92 9.85 10.37 11.46
N GLU A 93 10.38 10.43 12.69
CA GLU A 93 10.20 11.56 13.63
C GLU A 93 10.78 12.88 13.11
#